data_AF-M1B4W7-F1
#
_entry.id   AF-M1B4W7-F1
#
_cell.length_a   1.000
_cell.length_b   1.000
_cell.length_c   1.000
_cell.angle_alpha   90.00
_cell.angle_beta   90.00
_cell.angle_gamma   90.00
#
_symmetry.space_group_name_H-M   'P 1'
#
loop_
_entity.id
_entity.type
_entity.pdbx_description
1 polymer ?
#
loop_
_entity_poly.entity_id
_entity_poly.type
_entity_poly.pdbx_seq_one_letter_code
_entity_poly.pdbx_strand_id
1 'polypeptide(L)'
;MPNSSSLLLILSGNLFLQAALALSLTLLLHFIKIPALLLSGLFTYVHPDDVAPNNASSNGVRAAIRRPGTNDSELKPRKKSKERFEFDENKAQIFRLKLSDGHLQTRIYFEDFRSVFNSILVSLSCLLLHRFLPKSEESGVLKSGSFVPILFGFLGVGRIFVLIFRVSFERSASKLSEKHLSVLLGFLGFIVSLGTVHGAVPKWVFDVHFEALHGFEKLFIAIFMGCISCFLYMPAVRIAHAFWLGTDQLRCNLPIVSCGWFARLLLHANYLVMVLTSMLWVKPFTDLLLIDKNSRIENVTKLVGNVGMQKSEFSSFRLWCLLVSGLLQIVSLRSNVQMYLNEAVLCWYQRLHASKVPDLAYSRAKVFLHNHFVCLVVLQFFLPASMVLIFLGLSQLGDDLLTNYEGVCSVLPCSLLDKEVALFMAWWVLFVWTIYTSVTLALFRQGILCVS
;
A
#
# COMPACT_ATOMS: atom_id res chain seq x y z
N MET A 1 -37.44 -32.12 -3.68
CA MET A 1 -36.19 -32.33 -4.43
C MET A 1 -36.18 -31.35 -5.60
N PRO A 2 -35.34 -30.31 -5.60
CA PRO A 2 -35.22 -29.44 -6.78
C PRO A 2 -34.56 -30.22 -7.92
N ASN A 3 -35.14 -30.14 -9.13
CA ASN A 3 -34.66 -30.84 -10.31
C ASN A 3 -33.21 -30.45 -10.62
N SER A 4 -32.34 -31.43 -10.90
CA SER A 4 -30.92 -31.24 -11.24
C SER A 4 -30.69 -30.25 -12.38
N SER A 5 -31.65 -30.09 -13.30
CA SER A 5 -31.63 -29.12 -14.40
C SER A 5 -31.78 -27.66 -13.94
N SER A 6 -32.56 -27.39 -12.89
CA SER A 6 -32.74 -26.04 -12.35
C SER A 6 -31.49 -25.53 -11.60
N LEU A 7 -30.81 -26.42 -10.89
CA LEU A 7 -29.51 -26.16 -10.24
C LEU A 7 -28.41 -25.88 -11.26
N LEU A 8 -28.38 -26.61 -12.37
CA LEU A 8 -27.37 -26.43 -13.43
C LEU A 8 -27.53 -25.09 -14.18
N LEU A 9 -28.76 -24.59 -14.27
CA LEU A 9 -29.09 -23.32 -14.94
C LEU A 9 -28.82 -22.09 -14.05
N ILE A 10 -29.08 -22.19 -12.75
CA ILE A 10 -28.68 -21.18 -11.75
C ILE A 10 -27.14 -21.12 -11.67
N LEU A 11 -26.48 -22.28 -11.74
CA LEU A 11 -25.03 -22.41 -11.68
C LEU A 11 -24.31 -21.81 -12.90
N SER A 12 -24.74 -22.16 -14.11
CA SER A 12 -24.20 -21.54 -15.32
C SER A 12 -24.46 -20.03 -15.32
N GLY A 13 -25.60 -19.59 -14.77
CA GLY A 13 -25.93 -18.20 -14.53
C GLY A 13 -24.92 -17.48 -13.62
N ASN A 14 -24.54 -18.07 -12.47
CA ASN A 14 -23.63 -17.43 -11.51
C ASN A 14 -22.19 -17.29 -12.05
N LEU A 15 -21.66 -18.33 -12.70
CA LEU A 15 -20.33 -18.28 -13.33
C LEU A 15 -20.32 -17.30 -14.51
N PHE A 16 -21.36 -17.35 -15.35
CA PHE A 16 -21.52 -16.43 -16.47
C PHE A 16 -21.64 -14.98 -15.99
N LEU A 17 -22.39 -14.71 -14.91
CA LEU A 17 -22.54 -13.37 -14.34
C LEU A 17 -21.20 -12.82 -13.85
N GLN A 18 -20.39 -13.63 -13.17
CA GLN A 18 -19.07 -13.19 -12.70
C GLN A 18 -18.08 -12.97 -13.85
N ALA A 19 -18.09 -13.85 -14.86
CA ALA A 19 -17.26 -13.68 -16.05
C ALA A 19 -17.69 -12.45 -16.88
N ALA A 20 -18.99 -12.24 -17.04
CA ALA A 20 -19.56 -11.08 -17.71
C ALA A 20 -19.27 -9.79 -16.94
N LEU A 21 -19.35 -9.80 -15.60
CA LEU A 21 -18.95 -8.66 -14.76
C LEU A 21 -17.46 -8.37 -14.94
N ALA A 22 -16.59 -9.38 -14.82
CA ALA A 22 -15.16 -9.18 -14.95
C ALA A 22 -14.78 -8.60 -16.32
N LEU A 23 -15.38 -9.11 -17.40
CA LEU A 23 -15.11 -8.66 -18.76
C LEU A 23 -15.68 -7.26 -19.03
N SER A 24 -16.93 -6.99 -18.62
CA SER A 24 -17.56 -5.68 -18.76
C SER A 24 -16.84 -4.61 -17.95
N LEU A 25 -16.45 -4.92 -16.71
CA LEU A 25 -15.70 -4.00 -15.85
C LEU A 25 -14.30 -3.75 -16.39
N THR A 26 -13.60 -4.78 -16.88
CA THR A 26 -12.28 -4.59 -17.52
C THR A 26 -12.37 -3.69 -18.74
N LEU A 27 -13.39 -3.88 -19.57
CA LEU A 27 -13.64 -3.05 -20.76
C LEU A 27 -13.97 -1.61 -20.35
N LEU A 28 -14.88 -1.42 -19.39
CA LEU A 28 -15.25 -0.10 -18.88
C LEU A 28 -14.04 0.62 -18.26
N LEU A 29 -13.24 -0.05 -17.45
CA LEU A 29 -12.03 0.51 -16.83
C LEU A 29 -10.90 0.79 -17.83
N HIS A 30 -10.94 0.18 -19.01
CA HIS A 30 -10.02 0.56 -20.08
C HIS A 30 -10.36 1.96 -20.63
N PHE A 31 -11.65 2.28 -20.74
CA PHE A 31 -12.11 3.59 -21.23
C PHE A 31 -12.08 4.68 -20.16
N ILE A 32 -12.43 4.34 -18.91
CA ILE A 32 -12.41 5.32 -17.82
C ILE A 32 -10.98 5.46 -17.28
N LYS A 33 -10.39 6.64 -17.44
CA LYS A 33 -9.04 6.98 -16.96
C LYS A 33 -9.00 7.25 -15.43
N ILE A 34 -9.64 6.43 -14.61
CA ILE A 34 -9.70 6.59 -13.14
C ILE A 34 -8.30 6.74 -12.51
N PRO A 35 -7.29 5.91 -12.89
CA PRO A 35 -5.95 6.04 -12.32
C PRO A 35 -5.29 7.40 -12.65
N ALA A 36 -5.57 7.95 -13.83
CA ALA A 36 -5.08 9.27 -14.21
C ALA A 36 -5.80 10.36 -13.41
N LEU A 37 -7.13 10.25 -13.24
CA LEU A 37 -7.93 11.20 -12.46
C LEU A 37 -7.46 11.28 -11.01
N LEU A 38 -7.10 10.16 -10.39
CA LEU A 38 -6.60 10.10 -9.01
C LEU A 38 -5.32 10.93 -8.80
N LEU A 39 -4.47 11.00 -9.83
CA LEU A 39 -3.19 11.71 -9.82
C LEU A 39 -3.27 13.09 -10.50
N SER A 40 -4.32 13.34 -11.28
CA SER A 40 -4.51 14.59 -12.00
C SER A 40 -4.67 15.76 -11.02
N GLY A 41 -4.12 16.92 -11.40
CA GLY A 41 -4.18 18.12 -10.59
C GLY A 41 -3.26 18.13 -9.36
N LEU A 42 -2.43 17.09 -9.14
CA LEU A 42 -1.32 17.16 -8.20
C LEU A 42 -0.29 18.21 -8.65
N PHE A 43 0.37 18.85 -7.71
CA PHE A 43 1.39 19.85 -8.00
C PHE A 43 2.78 19.23 -7.99
N THR A 44 3.47 19.32 -9.12
CA THR A 44 4.90 19.02 -9.22
C THR A 44 5.72 20.28 -9.40
N TYR A 45 7.01 20.11 -9.16
CA TYR A 45 8.00 21.16 -9.18
C TYR A 45 8.99 20.86 -10.30
N VAL A 46 9.33 21.87 -11.08
CA VAL A 46 10.26 21.76 -12.21
C VAL A 46 11.14 22.99 -12.25
N HIS A 47 12.42 22.79 -12.57
CA HIS A 47 13.37 23.87 -12.76
C HIS A 47 13.17 24.54 -14.12
N PRO A 48 13.33 25.87 -14.27
CA PRO A 48 13.20 26.58 -15.55
C PRO A 48 13.99 25.92 -16.69
N ASP A 49 15.24 25.53 -16.41
CA ASP A 49 16.14 24.86 -17.38
C ASP A 49 15.68 23.46 -17.84
N ASP A 50 14.79 22.81 -17.10
CA ASP A 50 14.28 21.46 -17.44
C ASP A 50 12.99 21.50 -18.25
N VAL A 51 12.35 22.68 -18.36
CA VAL A 51 11.18 22.91 -19.20
C VAL A 51 11.65 23.01 -20.65
N ALA A 52 11.11 22.16 -21.52
CA ALA A 52 11.44 22.25 -22.95
C ALA A 52 11.04 23.65 -23.48
N PRO A 53 11.92 24.34 -24.24
CA PRO A 53 11.53 25.58 -24.88
C PRO A 53 10.35 25.33 -25.83
N ASN A 54 9.36 26.21 -25.81
CA ASN A 54 8.21 26.22 -26.71
C ASN A 54 8.66 26.46 -28.16
N ASN A 55 9.32 25.48 -28.79
CA ASN A 55 9.40 25.42 -30.24
C ASN A 55 8.16 24.67 -30.72
N ALA A 56 7.25 25.42 -31.35
CA ALA A 56 5.90 25.04 -31.75
C ALA A 56 5.82 23.97 -32.87
N SER A 57 6.78 23.04 -32.97
CA SER A 57 6.92 22.14 -34.11
C SER A 57 7.04 20.64 -33.77
N SER A 58 6.55 20.19 -32.61
CA SER A 58 6.50 18.74 -32.32
C SER A 58 5.13 18.30 -31.77
N ASN A 59 4.28 17.77 -32.67
CA ASN A 59 3.00 17.13 -32.40
C ASN A 59 3.16 15.71 -31.77
N GLY A 60 3.96 15.58 -30.70
CA GLY A 60 4.17 14.32 -29.99
C GLY A 60 4.02 14.47 -28.48
N VAL A 61 3.58 13.42 -27.80
CA VAL A 61 3.58 13.30 -26.33
C VAL A 61 5.04 13.25 -25.87
N ARG A 62 5.66 14.41 -25.69
CA ARG A 62 7.08 14.55 -25.32
C ARG A 62 7.22 14.64 -23.81
N ALA A 63 8.25 13.99 -23.26
CA ALA A 63 8.59 14.12 -21.85
C ALA A 63 8.85 15.61 -21.52
N ALA A 64 8.07 16.18 -20.60
CA ALA A 64 8.13 17.60 -20.24
C ALA A 64 9.41 18.00 -19.46
N ILE A 65 10.28 17.03 -19.14
CA ILE A 65 11.45 17.23 -18.28
C ILE A 65 12.65 16.51 -18.90
N ARG A 66 13.70 17.27 -19.24
CA ARG A 66 14.98 16.71 -19.70
C ARG A 66 15.80 16.19 -18.53
N ARG A 67 16.64 15.17 -18.76
CA ARG A 67 17.59 14.72 -17.74
C ARG A 67 18.60 15.86 -17.48
N PRO A 68 18.94 16.15 -16.21
CA PRO A 68 20.01 17.10 -15.90
C PRO A 68 21.31 16.63 -16.56
N GLY A 69 21.88 17.46 -17.45
CA GLY A 69 23.18 17.19 -18.10
C GLY A 69 23.15 16.71 -19.55
N THR A 70 21.98 16.47 -20.18
CA THR A 70 21.90 16.28 -21.64
C THR A 70 21.96 17.63 -22.37
N ASN A 71 23.13 18.26 -22.33
CA ASN A 71 23.54 19.17 -23.39
C ASN A 71 24.31 18.32 -24.39
N ASP A 72 23.87 18.26 -25.65
CA ASP A 72 24.60 17.67 -26.78
C ASP A 72 25.83 18.53 -27.16
N SER A 73 26.63 18.88 -26.16
CA SER A 73 27.92 19.51 -26.31
C SER A 73 28.91 18.64 -25.54
N GLU A 74 29.73 17.94 -26.30
CA GLU A 74 30.91 17.16 -25.91
C GLU A 74 31.40 17.40 -24.47
N LEU A 75 31.59 16.29 -23.76
CA LEU A 75 32.31 16.19 -22.48
C LEU A 75 33.70 16.85 -22.59
N LYS A 76 33.77 18.17 -22.37
CA LYS A 76 35.02 18.84 -22.03
C LYS A 76 35.24 18.71 -20.52
N PRO A 77 36.43 18.25 -20.09
CA PRO A 77 36.74 18.15 -18.67
C PRO A 77 36.69 19.55 -18.06
N ARG A 78 35.84 19.73 -17.04
CA ARG A 78 35.63 20.98 -16.33
C ARG A 78 36.92 21.37 -15.59
N LYS A 79 37.79 22.14 -16.23
CA LYS A 79 38.86 22.88 -15.54
C LYS A 79 38.18 23.76 -14.50
N LYS A 80 38.55 23.60 -13.22
CA LYS A 80 38.13 24.50 -12.13
C LYS A 80 38.68 25.89 -12.45
N SER A 81 37.93 26.71 -13.17
CA SER A 81 38.12 28.15 -13.20
C SER A 81 37.83 28.66 -11.80
N LYS A 82 38.75 29.47 -11.28
CA LYS A 82 38.60 30.24 -10.04
C LYS A 82 37.63 31.40 -10.30
N GLU A 83 36.45 31.12 -10.85
CA GLU A 83 35.40 32.11 -11.06
C GLU A 83 34.75 32.41 -9.71
N ARG A 84 34.59 33.71 -9.41
CA ARG A 84 33.76 34.15 -8.29
C ARG A 84 32.37 33.53 -8.49
N PHE A 85 31.88 32.83 -7.48
CA PHE A 85 30.51 32.34 -7.48
C PHE A 85 29.56 33.54 -7.49
N GLU A 86 29.01 33.85 -8.65
CA GLU A 86 27.87 34.76 -8.78
C GLU A 86 26.59 33.93 -8.70
N PHE A 87 25.74 34.27 -7.72
CA PHE A 87 24.47 33.61 -7.52
C PHE A 87 23.49 34.09 -8.58
N ASP A 88 23.05 33.18 -9.45
CA ASP A 88 22.07 33.44 -10.49
C ASP A 88 20.65 33.20 -9.93
N GLU A 89 19.95 34.28 -9.59
CA GLU A 89 18.60 34.25 -9.04
C GLU A 89 17.59 33.56 -9.99
N ASN A 90 17.78 33.67 -11.30
CA ASN A 90 16.88 33.05 -12.29
C ASN A 90 17.02 31.53 -12.29
N LYS A 91 18.23 31.02 -12.03
CA LYS A 91 18.50 29.59 -11.82
C LYS A 91 18.15 29.10 -10.42
N ALA A 92 17.69 29.97 -9.51
CA ALA A 92 17.21 29.54 -8.21
C ALA A 92 15.70 29.28 -8.21
N GLN A 93 14.95 29.76 -9.20
CA GLN A 93 13.49 29.65 -9.22
C GLN A 93 12.98 28.23 -9.47
N ILE A 94 11.84 27.89 -8.87
CA ILE A 94 11.12 26.64 -9.12
C ILE A 94 9.71 26.96 -9.60
N PHE A 95 9.31 26.33 -10.71
CA PHE A 95 7.95 26.40 -11.20
C PHE A 95 7.07 25.31 -10.61
N ARG A 96 5.85 25.68 -10.25
CA ARG A 96 4.79 24.77 -9.80
C ARG A 96 3.88 24.44 -10.97
N LEU A 97 3.91 23.20 -11.44
CA LEU A 97 3.07 22.71 -12.53
C LEU A 97 2.02 21.73 -12.02
N LYS A 98 0.79 21.87 -12.49
CA LYS A 98 -0.27 20.87 -12.27
C LYS A 98 -0.05 19.69 -13.20
N LEU A 99 -0.14 18.47 -12.66
CA LEU A 99 -0.07 17.25 -13.46
C LEU A 99 -1.29 17.15 -14.35
N SER A 100 -1.02 17.12 -15.66
CA SER A 100 -1.98 16.76 -16.70
C SER A 100 -1.83 15.29 -17.06
N ASP A 101 -2.87 14.72 -17.67
CA ASP A 101 -2.89 13.33 -18.13
C ASP A 101 -1.72 13.02 -19.08
N GLY A 102 -1.37 13.95 -19.96
CA GLY A 102 -0.24 13.80 -20.88
C GLY A 102 1.10 13.72 -20.16
N HIS A 103 1.27 14.44 -19.05
CA HIS A 103 2.50 14.34 -18.24
C HIS A 103 2.60 13.00 -17.51
N LEU A 104 1.48 12.50 -16.98
CA LEU A 104 1.43 11.21 -16.29
C LEU A 104 1.78 10.03 -17.19
N GLN A 105 1.30 10.03 -18.44
CA GLN A 105 1.59 8.97 -19.42
C GLN A 105 3.08 8.82 -19.74
N THR A 106 3.86 9.90 -19.63
CA THR A 106 5.31 9.87 -19.88
C THR A 106 6.13 9.36 -18.69
N ARG A 107 5.50 9.07 -17.54
CA ARG A 107 6.21 8.66 -16.33
C ARG A 107 6.44 7.16 -16.30
N ILE A 108 7.61 6.77 -15.77
CA ILE A 108 7.95 5.36 -15.57
C ILE A 108 6.95 4.77 -14.57
N TYR A 109 6.51 3.53 -14.79
CA TYR A 109 5.55 2.80 -13.97
C TYR A 109 4.10 3.28 -14.04
N PHE A 110 3.75 4.26 -14.91
CA PHE A 110 2.36 4.68 -15.06
C PHE A 110 1.46 3.58 -15.65
N GLU A 111 1.95 2.84 -16.65
CA GLU A 111 1.21 1.72 -17.24
C GLU A 111 1.03 0.57 -16.24
N ASP A 112 2.09 0.27 -15.48
CA ASP A 112 2.06 -0.71 -14.39
C ASP A 112 1.01 -0.31 -13.34
N PHE A 113 1.00 0.96 -12.90
CA PHE A 113 -0.01 1.49 -11.99
C PHE A 113 -1.44 1.36 -12.55
N ARG A 114 -1.67 1.78 -13.80
CA ARG A 114 -2.99 1.70 -14.45
C ARG A 114 -3.49 0.25 -14.51
N SER A 115 -2.62 -0.67 -14.94
CA SER A 115 -2.98 -2.07 -15.14
C SER A 115 -3.27 -2.77 -13.81
N VAL A 116 -2.54 -2.42 -12.76
CA VAL A 116 -2.69 -3.01 -11.42
C VAL A 116 -3.92 -2.49 -10.71
N PHE A 117 -4.15 -1.17 -10.77
CA PHE A 117 -5.37 -0.56 -10.26
C PHE A 117 -6.61 -1.21 -10.86
N ASN A 118 -6.65 -1.38 -12.19
CA ASN A 118 -7.75 -2.02 -12.87
C ASN A 118 -7.91 -3.49 -12.45
N SER A 119 -6.81 -4.24 -12.36
CA SER A 119 -6.83 -5.65 -11.92
C SER A 119 -7.37 -5.83 -10.50
N ILE A 120 -7.00 -4.94 -9.57
CA ILE A 120 -7.46 -4.97 -8.19
C ILE A 120 -8.94 -4.61 -8.12
N LEU A 121 -9.37 -3.58 -8.86
CA LEU A 121 -10.78 -3.19 -8.89
C LEU A 121 -11.67 -4.30 -9.46
N VAL A 122 -11.22 -4.99 -10.52
CA VAL A 122 -11.88 -6.19 -11.04
C VAL A 122 -11.95 -7.27 -9.98
N SER A 123 -10.82 -7.62 -9.34
CA SER A 123 -10.76 -8.66 -8.31
C SER A 123 -11.70 -8.36 -7.13
N LEU A 124 -11.67 -7.14 -6.60
CA LEU A 124 -12.57 -6.71 -5.52
C LEU A 124 -14.04 -6.72 -5.93
N SER A 125 -14.36 -6.32 -7.16
CA SER A 125 -15.74 -6.35 -7.66
C SER A 125 -16.28 -7.78 -7.79
N CYS A 126 -15.44 -8.74 -8.21
CA CYS A 126 -15.80 -10.16 -8.28
C CYS A 126 -16.01 -10.76 -6.88
N LEU A 127 -15.15 -10.42 -5.93
CA LEU A 127 -15.29 -10.82 -4.53
C LEU A 127 -16.55 -10.25 -3.89
N LEU A 128 -16.87 -8.99 -4.19
CA LEU A 128 -18.07 -8.32 -3.69
C LEU A 128 -19.35 -8.91 -4.32
N LEU A 129 -19.36 -9.18 -5.63
CA LEU A 129 -20.48 -9.82 -6.30
C LEU A 129 -20.77 -11.21 -5.71
N HIS A 130 -19.73 -11.98 -5.39
CA HIS A 130 -19.90 -13.29 -4.76
C HIS A 130 -20.68 -13.23 -3.44
N ARG A 131 -20.54 -12.15 -2.67
CA ARG A 131 -21.30 -11.95 -1.43
C ARG A 131 -22.80 -11.77 -1.66
N PHE A 132 -23.20 -11.25 -2.81
CA PHE A 132 -24.61 -11.00 -3.14
C PHE A 132 -25.27 -12.16 -3.92
N LEU A 133 -24.48 -13.15 -4.34
CA LEU A 133 -24.97 -14.31 -5.08
C LEU A 133 -25.57 -15.36 -4.13
N PRO A 134 -26.73 -15.96 -4.47
CA PRO A 134 -27.35 -17.00 -3.65
C PRO A 134 -26.48 -18.26 -3.61
N LYS A 135 -26.20 -18.76 -2.40
CA LYS A 135 -25.37 -19.94 -2.16
C LYS A 135 -26.24 -21.20 -2.20
N SER A 136 -25.88 -22.17 -3.05
CA SER A 136 -26.47 -23.52 -3.09
C SER A 136 -25.74 -24.40 -2.07
N GLU A 137 -26.50 -25.05 -1.19
CA GLU A 137 -25.99 -25.79 -0.02
C GLU A 137 -25.21 -27.09 -0.34
N GLU A 138 -25.27 -27.62 -1.56
CA GLU A 138 -24.76 -28.99 -1.86
C GLU A 138 -23.72 -29.10 -2.99
N SER A 139 -22.97 -28.05 -3.30
CA SER A 139 -22.18 -28.08 -4.55
C SER A 139 -20.80 -27.43 -4.44
N GLY A 140 -19.74 -28.24 -4.65
CA GLY A 140 -18.33 -27.87 -4.50
C GLY A 140 -17.84 -26.67 -5.34
N VAL A 141 -16.55 -26.31 -5.21
CA VAL A 141 -15.91 -25.06 -5.71
C VAL A 141 -16.28 -24.66 -7.14
N LEU A 142 -16.29 -25.61 -8.09
CA LEU A 142 -16.65 -25.36 -9.49
C LEU A 142 -18.16 -25.15 -9.67
N LYS A 143 -18.95 -25.78 -8.80
CA LYS A 143 -20.41 -25.77 -8.79
C LYS A 143 -21.02 -24.66 -7.93
N SER A 144 -20.24 -23.85 -7.22
CA SER A 144 -20.71 -22.68 -6.47
C SER A 144 -20.40 -21.35 -7.17
N GLY A 145 -19.68 -21.39 -8.30
CA GLY A 145 -19.17 -20.18 -8.94
C GLY A 145 -18.18 -19.40 -8.05
N SER A 146 -17.56 -20.03 -7.04
CA SER A 146 -16.54 -19.38 -6.21
C SER A 146 -15.15 -19.40 -6.87
N PHE A 147 -14.95 -20.25 -7.89
CA PHE A 147 -13.68 -20.41 -8.58
C PHE A 147 -13.15 -19.11 -9.19
N VAL A 148 -14.01 -18.32 -9.85
CA VAL A 148 -13.58 -17.10 -10.55
C VAL A 148 -13.06 -16.02 -9.58
N PRO A 149 -13.77 -15.67 -8.49
CA PRO A 149 -13.27 -14.73 -7.48
C PRO A 149 -12.01 -15.21 -6.78
N ILE A 150 -11.88 -16.53 -6.51
CA ILE A 150 -10.68 -17.11 -5.91
C ILE A 150 -9.48 -16.97 -6.84
N LEU A 151 -9.64 -17.34 -8.11
CA LEU A 151 -8.58 -17.23 -9.11
C LEU A 151 -8.12 -15.77 -9.28
N PHE A 152 -9.06 -14.83 -9.42
CA PHE A 152 -8.73 -13.40 -9.49
C PHE A 152 -8.15 -12.84 -8.19
N GLY A 153 -8.52 -13.39 -7.03
CA GLY A 153 -7.92 -13.07 -5.74
C GLY A 153 -6.45 -13.48 -5.68
N PHE A 154 -6.14 -14.76 -5.98
CA PHE A 154 -4.76 -15.26 -5.99
C PHE A 154 -3.89 -14.60 -7.05
N LEU A 155 -4.40 -14.43 -8.29
CA LEU A 155 -3.69 -13.69 -9.33
C LEU A 155 -3.45 -12.23 -8.91
N GLY A 156 -4.41 -11.62 -8.21
CA GLY A 156 -4.28 -10.29 -7.63
C GLY A 156 -3.16 -10.22 -6.59
N VAL A 157 -3.16 -11.12 -5.60
CA VAL A 157 -2.12 -11.18 -4.56
C VAL A 157 -0.74 -11.46 -5.18
N GLY A 158 -0.63 -12.45 -6.06
CA GLY A 158 0.64 -12.79 -6.72
C GLY A 158 1.19 -11.62 -7.55
N ARG A 159 0.32 -10.93 -8.29
CA ARG A 159 0.70 -9.74 -9.04
C ARG A 159 1.17 -8.60 -8.14
N ILE A 160 0.44 -8.32 -7.05
CA ILE A 160 0.84 -7.32 -6.05
C ILE A 160 2.21 -7.67 -5.45
N PHE A 161 2.44 -8.94 -5.14
CA PHE A 161 3.68 -9.42 -4.54
C PHE A 161 4.90 -9.25 -5.48
N VAL A 162 4.75 -9.58 -6.77
CA VAL A 162 5.82 -9.38 -7.76
C VAL A 162 6.12 -7.88 -7.94
N LEU A 163 5.08 -7.04 -7.95
CA LEU A 163 5.26 -5.61 -8.13
C LEU A 163 5.87 -4.93 -6.91
N ILE A 164 5.45 -5.29 -5.69
CA ILE A 164 6.03 -4.71 -4.49
C ILE A 164 7.50 -5.12 -4.36
N PHE A 165 7.86 -6.36 -4.73
CA PHE A 165 9.25 -6.79 -4.82
C PHE A 165 10.05 -5.92 -5.80
N ARG A 166 9.57 -5.79 -7.04
CA ARG A 166 10.22 -5.00 -8.10
C ARG A 166 10.41 -3.55 -7.67
N VAL A 167 9.37 -2.95 -7.12
CA VAL A 167 9.33 -1.54 -6.73
C VAL A 167 10.15 -1.26 -5.47
N SER A 168 10.23 -2.19 -4.50
CA SER A 168 11.02 -2.01 -3.28
C SER A 168 12.53 -2.15 -3.50
N PHE A 169 12.95 -2.99 -4.46
CA PHE A 169 14.37 -3.22 -4.76
C PHE A 169 14.93 -2.41 -5.93
N GLU A 170 14.13 -1.50 -6.51
CA GLU A 170 14.55 -0.60 -7.59
C GLU A 170 15.90 0.07 -7.27
N ARG A 171 16.88 -0.06 -8.19
CA ARG A 171 18.28 0.29 -7.90
C ARG A 171 18.48 1.79 -7.64
N SER A 172 17.73 2.62 -8.36
CA SER A 172 17.89 4.07 -8.37
C SER A 172 17.03 4.80 -7.33
N ALA A 173 16.09 4.11 -6.68
CA ALA A 173 15.11 4.74 -5.81
C ALA A 173 15.49 4.74 -4.32
N SER A 174 16.27 3.76 -3.84
CA SER A 174 16.60 3.59 -2.41
C SER A 174 18.09 3.41 -2.15
N LYS A 175 18.53 3.81 -0.95
CA LYS A 175 19.93 3.69 -0.52
C LYS A 175 20.27 2.22 -0.26
N LEU A 176 21.53 1.85 -0.44
CA LEU A 176 21.99 0.48 -0.16
C LEU A 176 21.77 0.09 1.32
N SER A 177 22.00 1.03 2.24
CA SER A 177 21.77 0.83 3.67
C SER A 177 20.31 0.51 4.00
N GLU A 178 19.37 1.21 3.37
CA GLU A 178 17.94 0.96 3.53
C GLU A 178 17.59 -0.45 3.04
N LYS A 179 18.21 -0.92 1.94
CA LYS A 179 18.00 -2.28 1.41
C LYS A 179 18.49 -3.35 2.38
N HIS A 180 19.66 -3.15 2.96
CA HIS A 180 20.20 -4.07 3.97
C HIS A 180 19.29 -4.12 5.20
N LEU A 181 18.79 -2.97 5.65
CA LEU A 181 17.85 -2.90 6.77
C LEU A 181 16.51 -3.58 6.45
N SER A 182 16.00 -3.43 5.22
CA SER A 182 14.83 -4.14 4.69
C SER A 182 14.99 -5.66 4.83
N VAL A 183 16.15 -6.19 4.42
CA VAL A 183 16.44 -7.62 4.47
C VAL A 183 16.57 -8.11 5.92
N LEU A 184 17.25 -7.36 6.78
CA LEU A 184 17.37 -7.67 8.21
C LEU A 184 15.99 -7.72 8.88
N LEU A 185 15.14 -6.72 8.63
CA LEU A 185 13.78 -6.66 9.16
C LEU A 185 12.89 -7.76 8.58
N GLY A 186 13.11 -8.16 7.33
CA GLY A 186 12.47 -9.33 6.71
C GLY A 186 12.83 -10.64 7.42
N PHE A 187 14.12 -10.84 7.73
CA PHE A 187 14.59 -12.00 8.49
C PHE A 187 14.04 -12.03 9.93
N LEU A 188 13.99 -10.87 10.60
CA LEU A 188 13.35 -10.76 11.91
C LEU A 188 11.85 -11.06 11.83
N GLY A 189 11.16 -10.55 10.81
CA GLY A 189 9.77 -10.85 10.53
C GLY A 189 9.53 -12.34 10.29
N PHE A 190 10.45 -13.02 9.59
CA PHE A 190 10.42 -14.47 9.42
C PHE A 190 10.53 -15.20 10.76
N ILE A 191 11.47 -14.85 11.65
CA ILE A 191 11.60 -15.47 12.98
C ILE A 191 10.33 -15.28 13.82
N VAL A 192 9.80 -14.05 13.86
CA VAL A 192 8.57 -13.74 14.59
C VAL A 192 7.38 -14.52 14.02
N SER A 193 7.27 -14.61 12.70
CA SER A 193 6.22 -15.40 12.05
C SER A 193 6.33 -16.89 12.34
N LEU A 194 7.55 -17.45 12.31
CA LEU A 194 7.81 -18.85 12.62
C LEU A 194 7.38 -19.18 14.05
N GLY A 195 7.73 -18.32 15.00
CA GLY A 195 7.33 -18.45 16.41
C GLY A 195 5.82 -18.33 16.61
N THR A 196 5.16 -17.43 15.87
CA THR A 196 3.70 -17.23 15.95
C THR A 196 2.95 -18.44 15.39
N VAL A 197 3.37 -18.96 14.24
CA VAL A 197 2.70 -20.07 13.55
C VAL A 197 2.94 -21.43 14.26
N HIS A 198 4.11 -21.63 14.88
CA HIS A 198 4.40 -22.83 15.67
C HIS A 198 3.88 -22.76 17.12
N GLY A 199 3.25 -21.66 17.53
CA GLY A 199 2.72 -21.50 18.89
C GLY A 199 3.78 -21.35 19.98
N ALA A 200 5.02 -21.01 19.61
CA ALA A 200 6.08 -20.68 20.57
C ALA A 200 5.86 -19.32 21.24
N VAL A 201 5.09 -18.43 20.60
CA VAL A 201 4.67 -17.17 21.20
C VAL A 201 3.65 -17.46 22.30
N PRO A 202 3.85 -16.97 23.54
CA PRO A 202 2.93 -17.23 24.63
C PRO A 202 1.53 -16.74 24.27
N LYS A 203 0.54 -17.57 24.63
CA LYS A 203 -0.88 -17.32 24.37
C LYS A 203 -1.39 -15.99 24.93
N TRP A 204 -0.62 -15.23 25.71
CA TRP A 204 -1.00 -13.90 26.20
C TRP A 204 -0.76 -12.77 25.19
N VAL A 205 -0.06 -13.01 24.08
CA VAL A 205 0.32 -11.93 23.14
C VAL A 205 -0.67 -11.81 21.97
N PHE A 206 -0.95 -12.90 21.25
CA PHE A 206 -1.82 -12.89 20.07
C PHE A 206 -3.01 -13.84 20.20
N ASP A 207 -4.17 -13.41 19.70
CA ASP A 207 -5.43 -14.16 19.67
C ASP A 207 -5.62 -14.89 18.33
N VAL A 208 -4.70 -15.79 17.97
CA VAL A 208 -4.76 -16.52 16.69
C VAL A 208 -4.49 -18.00 16.92
N HIS A 209 -5.36 -18.85 16.37
CA HIS A 209 -5.30 -20.31 16.50
C HIS A 209 -5.02 -20.89 15.11
N PHE A 210 -3.96 -21.68 14.98
CA PHE A 210 -3.60 -22.40 13.75
C PHE A 210 -3.58 -23.90 14.03
N GLU A 211 -4.75 -24.43 14.40
CA GLU A 211 -4.91 -25.84 14.79
C GLU A 211 -4.97 -26.78 13.57
N ALA A 212 -5.43 -26.29 12.42
CA ALA A 212 -5.64 -27.10 11.21
C ALA A 212 -4.42 -27.24 10.28
N LEU A 213 -3.35 -26.45 10.48
CA LEU A 213 -2.24 -26.37 9.53
C LEU A 213 -1.15 -27.42 9.78
N HIS A 214 -0.71 -28.09 8.71
CA HIS A 214 0.43 -29.01 8.75
C HIS A 214 1.78 -28.27 8.86
N GLY A 215 2.82 -28.94 9.36
CA GLY A 215 4.14 -28.31 9.61
C GLY A 215 4.80 -27.66 8.38
N PHE A 216 4.62 -28.23 7.19
CA PHE A 216 5.15 -27.65 5.95
C PHE A 216 4.41 -26.37 5.52
N GLU A 217 3.08 -26.35 5.68
CA GLU A 217 2.26 -25.17 5.38
C GLU A 217 2.57 -24.01 6.32
N LYS A 218 2.81 -24.34 7.60
CA LYS A 218 3.26 -23.40 8.62
C LYS A 218 4.58 -22.73 8.23
N LEU A 219 5.53 -23.49 7.70
CA LEU A 219 6.80 -22.96 7.20
C LEU A 219 6.59 -22.05 5.98
N PHE A 220 5.75 -22.44 5.03
CA PHE A 220 5.47 -21.63 3.83
C PHE A 220 4.83 -20.27 4.19
N ILE A 221 3.84 -20.27 5.09
CA ILE A 221 3.20 -19.04 5.56
C ILE A 221 4.22 -18.15 6.28
N ALA A 222 5.07 -18.71 7.12
CA ALA A 222 6.13 -17.95 7.80
C ALA A 222 7.11 -17.30 6.80
N ILE A 223 7.57 -18.04 5.78
CA ILE A 223 8.43 -17.49 4.71
C ILE A 223 7.71 -16.32 4.02
N PHE A 224 6.45 -16.50 3.66
CA PHE A 224 5.65 -15.48 2.98
C PHE A 224 5.47 -14.22 3.84
N MET A 225 5.18 -14.38 5.14
CA MET A 225 5.11 -13.29 6.10
C MET A 225 6.43 -12.53 6.27
N GLY A 226 7.56 -13.26 6.27
CA GLY A 226 8.90 -12.68 6.27
C GLY A 226 9.18 -11.86 5.01
N CYS A 227 8.81 -12.37 3.83
CA CYS A 227 8.93 -11.63 2.57
C CYS A 227 8.08 -10.36 2.54
N ILE A 228 6.83 -10.43 3.00
CA ILE A 228 5.97 -9.24 3.14
C ILE A 228 6.64 -8.20 4.03
N SER A 229 7.20 -8.64 5.17
CA SER A 229 7.91 -7.76 6.09
C SER A 229 9.12 -7.10 5.43
N CYS A 230 9.89 -7.87 4.65
CA CYS A 230 11.01 -7.34 3.88
C CYS A 230 10.56 -6.25 2.89
N PHE A 231 9.49 -6.48 2.14
CA PHE A 231 9.09 -5.60 1.03
C PHE A 231 8.33 -4.36 1.47
N LEU A 232 7.62 -4.41 2.61
CA LEU A 232 6.84 -3.28 3.12
C LEU A 232 7.69 -2.18 3.76
N TYR A 233 8.91 -2.48 4.19
CA TYR A 233 9.78 -1.49 4.87
C TYR A 233 10.00 -0.22 4.03
N MET A 234 10.36 -0.38 2.76
CA MET A 234 10.64 0.75 1.84
C MET A 234 9.43 1.68 1.64
N PRO A 235 8.26 1.16 1.23
CA PRO A 235 7.00 1.92 1.26
C PRO A 235 6.68 2.59 2.61
N ALA A 236 6.87 1.88 3.72
CA ALA A 236 6.52 2.36 5.06
C ALA A 236 7.38 3.56 5.50
N VAL A 237 8.68 3.56 5.16
CA VAL A 237 9.56 4.71 5.43
C VAL A 237 9.12 5.94 4.64
N ARG A 238 8.76 5.76 3.37
CA ARG A 238 8.31 6.87 2.50
C ARG A 238 6.98 7.46 2.92
N ILE A 239 6.03 6.62 3.36
CA ILE A 239 4.75 7.14 3.85
C ILE A 239 4.93 7.83 5.20
N ALA A 240 5.84 7.34 6.06
CA ALA A 240 6.18 8.01 7.31
C ALA A 240 6.78 9.41 7.05
N HIS A 241 7.66 9.54 6.07
CA HIS A 241 8.16 10.85 5.59
C HIS A 241 7.02 11.76 5.11
N ALA A 242 6.13 11.23 4.26
CA ALA A 242 5.01 12.00 3.71
C ALA A 242 4.04 12.44 4.82
N PHE A 243 3.75 11.58 5.78
CA PHE A 243 2.92 11.89 6.95
C PHE A 243 3.59 12.95 7.80
N TRP A 244 4.87 12.77 8.16
CA TRP A 244 5.66 13.70 8.94
C TRP A 244 5.60 15.12 8.35
N LEU A 245 5.88 15.25 7.05
CA LEU A 245 5.86 16.54 6.36
C LEU A 245 4.47 17.19 6.33
N GLY A 246 3.42 16.37 6.23
CA GLY A 246 2.03 16.85 6.18
C GLY A 246 1.46 17.28 7.53
N THR A 247 1.95 16.71 8.64
CA THR A 247 1.41 16.95 9.98
C THR A 247 2.31 17.85 10.83
N ASP A 248 3.62 17.60 10.83
CA ASP A 248 4.61 18.35 11.61
C ASP A 248 5.30 19.33 10.66
N GLN A 249 4.70 20.52 10.53
CA GLN A 249 5.35 21.62 9.83
C GLN A 249 6.62 21.99 10.59
N LEU A 250 7.77 21.70 9.99
CA LEU A 250 9.04 22.29 10.40
C LEU A 250 8.82 23.81 10.58
N ARG A 251 9.51 24.43 11.54
CA ARG A 251 9.41 25.86 11.88
C ARG A 251 9.53 26.83 10.69
N CYS A 252 9.96 26.33 9.53
CA CYS A 252 9.87 26.98 8.24
C CYS A 252 8.40 27.04 7.79
N ASN A 253 7.70 28.12 8.15
CA ASN A 253 6.32 28.42 7.76
C ASN A 253 6.19 28.64 6.23
N LEU A 254 6.40 27.59 5.43
CA LEU A 254 6.22 27.62 3.98
C LEU A 254 4.76 27.29 3.65
N PRO A 255 3.96 28.28 3.23
CA PRO A 255 2.56 28.05 2.89
C PRO A 255 2.41 27.07 1.73
N ILE A 256 3.43 26.95 0.87
CA ILE A 256 3.42 26.02 -0.27
C ILE A 256 3.51 24.54 0.14
N VAL A 257 4.13 24.24 1.28
CA VAL A 257 4.22 22.89 1.86
C VAL A 257 3.00 22.59 2.73
N SER A 258 2.28 23.62 3.18
CA SER A 258 1.13 23.46 4.06
C SER A 258 0.02 22.63 3.42
N CYS A 259 -0.36 21.58 4.13
CA CYS A 259 -1.51 20.75 3.78
C CYS A 259 -2.78 21.43 4.31
N GLY A 260 -3.84 21.46 3.48
CA GLY A 260 -5.14 21.96 3.91
C GLY A 260 -5.69 21.16 5.08
N TRP A 261 -6.58 21.77 5.87
CA TRP A 261 -7.10 21.16 7.11
C TRP A 261 -7.68 19.75 6.88
N PHE A 262 -8.38 19.57 5.76
CA PHE A 262 -9.05 18.31 5.42
C PHE A 262 -8.04 17.18 5.16
N ALA A 263 -6.98 17.47 4.41
CA ALA A 263 -5.96 16.47 4.11
C ALA A 263 -5.12 16.14 5.35
N ARG A 264 -4.91 17.09 6.27
CA ARG A 264 -4.28 16.82 7.58
C ARG A 264 -5.16 15.93 8.46
N LEU A 265 -6.46 16.22 8.52
CA LEU A 265 -7.45 15.37 9.24
C LEU A 265 -7.43 13.95 8.67
N LEU A 266 -7.44 13.81 7.35
CA LEU A 266 -7.40 12.53 6.67
C LEU A 266 -6.13 11.72 6.99
N LEU A 267 -4.96 12.38 7.00
CA LEU A 267 -3.69 11.73 7.38
C LEU A 267 -3.72 11.21 8.82
N HIS A 268 -4.18 12.02 9.77
CA HIS A 268 -4.31 11.61 11.17
C HIS A 268 -5.33 10.49 11.35
N ALA A 269 -6.50 10.60 10.72
CA ALA A 269 -7.52 9.56 10.77
C ALA A 269 -6.99 8.24 10.22
N ASN A 270 -6.27 8.27 9.09
CA ASN A 270 -5.65 7.08 8.51
C ASN A 270 -4.67 6.42 9.49
N TYR A 271 -3.75 7.20 10.06
CA TYR A 271 -2.78 6.68 11.03
C TYR A 271 -3.45 6.08 12.28
N LEU A 272 -4.43 6.79 12.87
CA LEU A 272 -5.14 6.32 14.05
C LEU A 272 -5.91 5.03 13.79
N VAL A 273 -6.61 4.92 12.65
CA VAL A 273 -7.34 3.70 12.27
C VAL A 273 -6.38 2.53 12.04
N MET A 274 -5.22 2.76 11.43
CA MET A 274 -4.20 1.71 11.27
C MET A 274 -3.66 1.20 12.61
N VAL A 275 -3.35 2.11 13.54
CA VAL A 275 -2.91 1.75 14.90
C VAL A 275 -4.00 0.97 15.63
N LEU A 276 -5.22 1.49 15.64
CA LEU A 276 -6.36 0.84 16.28
C LEU A 276 -6.55 -0.58 15.72
N THR A 277 -6.60 -0.73 14.39
CA THR A 277 -6.82 -2.01 13.72
C THR A 277 -5.70 -3.01 14.02
N SER A 278 -4.44 -2.54 14.08
CA SER A 278 -3.30 -3.41 14.42
C SER A 278 -3.38 -3.98 15.85
N MET A 279 -3.97 -3.23 16.79
CA MET A 279 -4.11 -3.62 18.19
C MET A 279 -5.26 -4.62 18.44
N LEU A 280 -6.24 -4.74 17.53
CA LEU A 280 -7.43 -5.58 17.73
C LEU A 280 -7.16 -7.10 17.80
N TRP A 281 -5.95 -7.55 17.47
CA TRP A 281 -5.52 -8.96 17.60
C TRP A 281 -4.55 -9.20 18.76
N VAL A 282 -4.21 -8.15 19.51
CA VAL A 282 -3.33 -8.21 20.69
C VAL A 282 -4.21 -8.47 21.92
N LYS A 283 -3.99 -9.61 22.61
CA LYS A 283 -4.93 -10.07 23.67
C LYS A 283 -5.26 -9.07 24.78
N PRO A 284 -4.31 -8.33 25.38
CA PRO A 284 -4.67 -7.34 26.40
C PRO A 284 -5.65 -6.27 25.88
N PHE A 285 -5.66 -5.97 24.59
CA PHE A 285 -6.64 -5.05 23.99
C PHE A 285 -7.97 -5.75 23.67
N THR A 286 -7.96 -7.03 23.30
CA THR A 286 -9.19 -7.78 23.06
C THR A 286 -9.97 -7.97 24.35
N ASP A 287 -9.27 -8.28 25.44
CA ASP A 287 -9.86 -8.52 26.75
C ASP A 287 -10.48 -7.25 27.34
N LEU A 288 -9.95 -6.07 26.99
CA LEU A 288 -10.51 -4.78 27.37
C LEU A 288 -11.83 -4.43 26.62
N LEU A 289 -12.04 -4.99 25.42
CA LEU A 289 -13.21 -4.71 24.59
C LEU A 289 -14.31 -5.77 24.72
N LEU A 290 -13.96 -6.99 25.12
CA LEU A 290 -14.87 -8.13 25.24
C LEU A 290 -15.55 -8.19 26.60
N ILE A 291 -16.83 -8.58 26.61
CA ILE A 291 -17.51 -9.01 27.83
C ILE A 291 -17.18 -10.49 28.06
N ASP A 292 -16.45 -10.80 29.12
CA ASP A 292 -16.42 -12.17 29.62
C ASP A 292 -17.73 -12.49 30.35
N LYS A 293 -18.46 -13.50 29.87
CA LYS A 293 -19.69 -13.98 30.52
C LYS A 293 -19.39 -14.82 31.76
N ASN A 294 -18.20 -15.40 31.86
CA ASN A 294 -17.83 -16.30 32.96
C ASN A 294 -17.34 -15.57 34.21
N SER A 295 -16.87 -14.32 34.09
CA SER A 295 -16.42 -13.49 35.21
C SER A 295 -17.56 -12.73 35.91
N ARG A 296 -18.82 -12.97 35.53
CA ARG A 296 -19.98 -12.26 36.11
C ARG A 296 -20.29 -12.67 37.56
N ILE A 297 -19.56 -13.65 38.12
CA ILE A 297 -19.78 -14.19 39.47
C ILE A 297 -18.70 -13.74 40.47
N GLU A 298 -17.51 -13.32 40.04
CA GLU A 298 -16.47 -12.87 40.97
C GLU A 298 -15.81 -11.56 40.50
N ASN A 299 -16.10 -10.52 41.27
CA ASN A 299 -15.37 -9.25 41.38
C ASN A 299 -15.79 -8.11 40.43
N VAL A 300 -16.88 -7.47 40.86
CA VAL A 300 -17.03 -6.02 40.87
C VAL A 300 -15.78 -5.40 41.53
N THR A 301 -14.75 -5.07 40.75
CA THR A 301 -13.78 -3.94 40.91
C THR A 301 -12.45 -4.23 40.19
N LYS A 302 -12.30 -3.61 39.01
CA LYS A 302 -11.06 -3.04 38.41
C LYS A 302 -11.38 -2.72 36.93
N LEU A 303 -12.29 -1.79 36.65
CA LEU A 303 -12.05 -0.34 36.58
C LEU A 303 -11.06 0.11 35.48
N VAL A 304 -11.25 -0.37 34.25
CA VAL A 304 -11.25 0.47 33.03
C VAL A 304 -12.34 -0.12 32.13
N GLY A 305 -13.26 0.71 31.66
CA GLY A 305 -14.57 0.29 31.13
C GLY A 305 -14.51 -0.75 30.01
N ASN A 306 -15.10 -1.93 30.28
CA ASN A 306 -15.51 -2.85 29.23
C ASN A 306 -16.47 -2.12 28.29
N VAL A 307 -16.02 -1.84 27.06
CA VAL A 307 -16.84 -1.22 26.01
C VAL A 307 -17.96 -2.18 25.54
N GLY A 308 -17.91 -3.44 25.96
CA GLY A 308 -19.13 -4.23 26.10
C GLY A 308 -19.55 -5.01 24.86
N MET A 309 -18.62 -5.41 23.97
CA MET A 309 -18.98 -6.15 22.76
C MET A 309 -19.09 -7.66 23.00
N GLN A 310 -20.10 -8.29 22.38
CA GLN A 310 -20.21 -9.74 22.33
C GLN A 310 -19.16 -10.32 21.34
N LYS A 311 -18.68 -11.56 21.57
CA LYS A 311 -17.64 -12.20 20.73
C LYS A 311 -17.98 -12.23 19.22
N SER A 312 -19.27 -12.37 18.86
CA SER A 312 -19.76 -12.34 17.48
C SER A 312 -19.78 -10.94 16.85
N GLU A 313 -20.07 -9.92 17.66
CA GLU A 313 -20.03 -8.52 17.22
C GLU A 313 -18.59 -8.06 17.04
N PHE A 314 -17.71 -8.54 17.92
CA PHE A 314 -16.29 -8.22 17.89
C PHE A 314 -15.57 -8.78 16.65
N SER A 315 -15.91 -10.00 16.20
CA SER A 315 -15.36 -10.54 14.95
C SER A 315 -15.83 -9.74 13.73
N SER A 316 -17.09 -9.29 13.73
CA SER A 316 -17.62 -8.40 12.69
C SER A 316 -16.94 -7.03 12.73
N PHE A 317 -16.72 -6.48 13.92
CA PHE A 317 -16.02 -5.21 14.12
C PHE A 317 -14.58 -5.26 13.61
N ARG A 318 -13.83 -6.34 13.92
CA ARG A 318 -12.50 -6.61 13.37
C ARG A 318 -12.46 -6.53 11.84
N LEU A 319 -13.44 -7.15 11.16
CA LEU A 319 -13.56 -7.12 9.71
C LEU A 319 -13.84 -5.71 9.17
N TRP A 320 -14.75 -4.96 9.83
CA TRP A 320 -15.04 -3.58 9.46
C TRP A 320 -13.83 -2.66 9.64
N CYS A 321 -13.05 -2.82 10.70
CA CYS A 321 -11.81 -2.07 10.90
C CYS A 321 -10.78 -2.36 9.80
N LEU A 322 -10.61 -3.62 9.41
CA LEU A 322 -9.76 -3.99 8.27
C LEU A 322 -10.24 -3.32 6.97
N LEU A 323 -11.55 -3.37 6.69
CA LEU A 323 -12.14 -2.75 5.49
C LEU A 323 -11.91 -1.23 5.47
N VAL A 324 -12.26 -0.56 6.58
CA VAL A 324 -12.12 0.90 6.72
C VAL A 324 -10.66 1.31 6.61
N SER A 325 -9.73 0.57 7.23
CA SER A 325 -8.30 0.87 7.14
C SER A 325 -7.76 0.77 5.70
N GLY A 326 -8.13 -0.27 4.94
CA GLY A 326 -7.73 -0.43 3.55
C GLY A 326 -8.30 0.66 2.64
N LEU A 327 -9.59 0.98 2.79
CA LEU A 327 -10.23 2.06 2.03
C LEU A 327 -9.64 3.43 2.36
N LEU A 328 -9.40 3.71 3.64
CA LEU A 328 -8.86 4.98 4.09
C LEU A 328 -7.43 5.21 3.60
N GLN A 329 -6.61 4.16 3.48
CA GLN A 329 -5.29 4.24 2.85
C GLN A 329 -5.39 4.61 1.36
N ILE A 330 -6.34 4.04 0.61
CA ILE A 330 -6.57 4.37 -0.81
C ILE A 330 -7.05 5.82 -0.96
N VAL A 331 -7.98 6.27 -0.11
CA VAL A 331 -8.47 7.66 -0.12
C VAL A 331 -7.35 8.64 0.25
N SER A 332 -6.48 8.27 1.18
CA SER A 332 -5.33 9.07 1.61
C SER A 332 -4.18 9.09 0.60
N LEU A 333 -4.21 8.24 -0.43
CA LEU A 333 -3.13 8.09 -1.42
C LEU A 333 -2.77 9.43 -2.06
N ARG A 334 -3.77 10.19 -2.51
CA ARG A 334 -3.56 11.49 -3.18
C ARG A 334 -2.83 12.48 -2.26
N SER A 335 -3.24 12.56 -1.00
CA SER A 335 -2.62 13.44 -0.01
C SER A 335 -1.18 13.02 0.29
N ASN A 336 -0.92 11.73 0.47
CA ASN A 336 0.43 11.19 0.70
C ASN A 336 1.38 11.47 -0.48
N VAL A 337 0.89 11.30 -1.72
CA VAL A 337 1.69 11.57 -2.92
C VAL A 337 1.98 13.06 -3.07
N GLN A 338 1.03 13.95 -2.74
CA GLN A 338 1.30 15.38 -2.73
C GLN A 338 2.37 15.77 -1.71
N MET A 339 2.36 15.15 -0.52
CA MET A 339 3.40 15.39 0.49
C MET A 339 4.76 14.89 0.02
N TYR A 340 4.82 13.71 -0.62
CA TYR A 340 6.06 13.24 -1.25
C TYR A 340 6.60 14.23 -2.29
N LEU A 341 5.74 14.82 -3.12
CA LEU A 341 6.17 15.85 -4.08
C LEU A 341 6.64 17.14 -3.40
N ASN A 342 6.00 17.53 -2.30
CA ASN A 342 6.38 18.70 -1.51
C ASN A 342 7.73 18.53 -0.81
N GLU A 343 8.16 17.30 -0.53
CA GLU A 343 9.48 17.00 0.01
C GLU A 343 10.60 17.56 -0.88
N ALA A 344 10.41 17.50 -2.21
CA ALA A 344 11.38 18.04 -3.16
C ALA A 344 11.57 19.55 -3.00
N VAL A 345 10.50 20.30 -2.72
CA VAL A 345 10.54 21.76 -2.47
C VAL A 345 11.21 22.06 -1.15
N LEU A 346 10.87 21.30 -0.11
CA LEU A 346 11.49 21.48 1.19
C LEU A 346 13.01 21.30 1.09
N CYS A 347 13.47 20.30 0.36
CA CYS A 347 14.89 20.04 0.18
C CYS A 347 15.59 21.11 -0.67
N TRP A 348 14.91 21.63 -1.70
CA TRP A 348 15.40 22.79 -2.43
C TRP A 348 15.50 24.02 -1.52
N TYR A 349 14.47 24.33 -0.74
CA TYR A 349 14.44 25.48 0.17
C TYR A 349 15.51 25.39 1.25
N GLN A 350 15.64 24.23 1.90
CA GLN A 350 16.68 24.00 2.90
C GLN A 350 18.08 24.21 2.30
N ARG A 351 18.35 23.70 1.10
CA ARG A 351 19.67 23.85 0.46
C ARG A 351 19.93 25.25 -0.06
N LEU A 352 18.89 25.99 -0.43
CA LEU A 352 19.00 27.38 -0.81
C LEU A 352 19.43 28.26 0.37
N HIS A 353 18.95 27.95 1.58
CA HIS A 353 19.14 28.78 2.77
C HIS A 353 20.12 28.23 3.82
N ALA A 354 20.54 26.96 3.74
CA ALA A 354 21.39 26.33 4.76
C ALA A 354 22.90 26.64 4.61
N SER A 355 23.37 27.09 3.44
CA SER A 355 24.79 27.32 3.20
C SER A 355 25.07 28.64 2.49
N LYS A 356 26.26 29.19 2.74
CA LYS A 356 26.76 30.41 2.07
C LYS A 356 26.91 30.23 0.55
N VAL A 357 27.08 28.98 0.09
CA VAL A 357 27.05 28.60 -1.34
C VAL A 357 25.97 27.53 -1.51
N PRO A 358 24.85 27.84 -2.17
CA PRO A 358 23.77 26.88 -2.37
C PRO A 358 24.15 25.84 -3.44
N ASP A 359 23.96 24.56 -3.13
CA ASP A 359 24.16 23.47 -4.10
C ASP A 359 22.88 23.25 -4.93
N LEU A 360 22.71 24.12 -5.93
CA LEU A 360 21.56 24.08 -6.83
C LEU A 360 21.52 22.82 -7.69
N ALA A 361 22.68 22.25 -8.05
CA ALA A 361 22.76 21.06 -8.91
C ALA A 361 22.14 19.84 -8.23
N TYR A 362 22.43 19.64 -6.94
CA TYR A 362 21.77 18.57 -6.18
C TYR A 362 20.27 18.81 -6.04
N SER A 363 19.85 20.05 -5.73
CA SER A 363 18.43 20.37 -5.56
C SER A 363 17.62 20.08 -6.83
N ARG A 364 18.17 20.42 -8.00
CA ARG A 364 17.60 20.12 -9.31
C ARG A 364 17.52 18.61 -9.54
N ALA A 365 18.58 17.87 -9.25
CA ALA A 365 18.58 16.42 -9.36
C ALA A 365 17.52 15.77 -8.45
N LYS A 366 17.34 16.28 -7.23
CA LYS A 366 16.33 15.76 -6.28
C LYS A 366 14.91 16.06 -6.74
N VAL A 367 14.63 17.25 -7.26
CA VAL A 367 13.33 17.62 -7.84
C VAL A 367 13.01 16.77 -9.07
N PHE A 368 13.98 16.58 -9.96
CA PHE A 368 13.86 15.68 -11.11
C PHE A 368 13.52 14.25 -10.66
N LEU A 369 14.25 13.72 -9.67
CA LEU A 369 14.07 12.36 -9.17
C LEU A 369 12.68 12.12 -8.59
N HIS A 370 12.18 13.06 -7.78
CA HIS A 370 10.82 12.97 -7.21
C HIS A 370 9.76 12.96 -8.30
N ASN A 371 9.93 13.79 -9.34
CA ASN A 371 9.00 13.84 -10.46
C ASN A 371 9.07 12.60 -11.35
N HIS A 372 10.27 12.03 -11.51
CA HIS A 372 10.49 10.84 -12.32
C HIS A 372 9.90 9.57 -11.67
N PHE A 373 10.02 9.44 -10.35
CA PHE A 373 9.58 8.27 -9.59
C PHE A 373 8.22 8.42 -8.89
N VAL A 374 7.40 9.42 -9.25
CA VAL A 374 6.06 9.61 -8.64
C VAL A 374 5.21 8.34 -8.73
N CYS A 375 5.09 7.74 -9.92
CA CYS A 375 4.23 6.57 -10.09
C CYS A 375 4.75 5.33 -9.35
N LEU A 376 6.07 5.24 -9.15
CA LEU A 376 6.67 4.23 -8.29
C LEU A 376 6.19 4.39 -6.84
N VAL A 377 6.20 5.62 -6.31
CA VAL A 377 5.71 5.90 -4.94
C VAL A 377 4.20 5.69 -4.83
N VAL A 378 3.43 6.05 -5.86
CA VAL A 378 1.99 5.76 -5.92
C VAL A 378 1.74 4.25 -5.78
N LEU A 379 2.50 3.41 -6.50
CA LEU A 379 2.44 1.96 -6.35
C LEU A 379 2.80 1.51 -4.93
N GLN A 380 3.87 2.05 -4.34
CA GLN A 380 4.30 1.70 -2.97
C GLN A 380 3.22 1.96 -1.92
N PHE A 381 2.46 3.04 -2.06
CA PHE A 381 1.39 3.37 -1.12
C PHE A 381 0.08 2.61 -1.41
N PHE A 382 -0.18 2.27 -2.67
CA PHE A 382 -1.40 1.59 -3.09
C PHE A 382 -1.37 0.06 -2.89
N LEU A 383 -0.22 -0.58 -3.11
CA LEU A 383 -0.08 -2.04 -3.07
C LEU A 383 -0.40 -2.66 -1.67
N PRO A 384 0.09 -2.12 -0.54
CA PRO A 384 -0.21 -2.65 0.79
C PRO A 384 -1.72 -2.59 1.11
N ALA A 385 -2.36 -1.44 0.84
CA ALA A 385 -3.80 -1.27 1.04
C ALA A 385 -4.62 -2.27 0.23
N SER A 386 -4.22 -2.48 -1.03
CA SER A 386 -4.86 -3.41 -1.94
C SER A 386 -4.71 -4.87 -1.50
N MET A 387 -3.52 -5.22 -0.98
CA MET A 387 -3.25 -6.55 -0.43
C MET A 387 -4.17 -6.88 0.75
N VAL A 388 -4.36 -5.93 1.66
CA VAL A 388 -5.27 -6.06 2.80
C VAL A 388 -6.71 -6.29 2.33
N LEU A 389 -7.19 -5.49 1.38
CA LEU A 389 -8.56 -5.62 0.87
C LEU A 389 -8.80 -6.95 0.14
N ILE A 390 -7.83 -7.45 -0.63
CA ILE A 390 -7.96 -8.73 -1.32
C ILE A 390 -7.94 -9.89 -0.30
N PHE A 391 -7.04 -9.89 0.68
CA PHE A 391 -7.04 -10.91 1.72
C PHE A 391 -8.32 -10.88 2.57
N LEU A 392 -8.83 -9.69 2.87
CA LEU A 392 -10.12 -9.54 3.53
C LEU A 392 -11.25 -10.12 2.68
N GLY A 393 -11.28 -9.84 1.37
CA GLY A 393 -12.28 -10.41 0.47
C GLY A 393 -12.17 -11.93 0.34
N LEU A 394 -10.94 -12.47 0.29
CA LEU A 394 -10.68 -13.92 0.29
C LEU A 394 -11.16 -14.59 1.59
N SER A 395 -11.00 -13.93 2.74
CA SER A 395 -11.48 -14.47 4.03
C SER A 395 -13.00 -14.70 4.07
N GLN A 396 -13.77 -13.94 3.29
CA GLN A 396 -15.23 -14.06 3.25
C GLN A 396 -15.72 -15.24 2.39
N LEU A 397 -14.84 -15.92 1.65
CA LEU A 397 -15.19 -17.05 0.79
C LEU A 397 -15.11 -18.42 1.51
N GLY A 398 -14.42 -18.49 2.65
CA GLY A 398 -13.77 -19.71 3.15
C GLY A 398 -14.61 -20.72 3.95
N ASP A 399 -15.93 -20.65 4.00
CA ASP A 399 -16.68 -21.50 4.94
C ASP A 399 -16.95 -22.95 4.46
N ASP A 400 -16.82 -23.31 3.16
CA ASP A 400 -17.16 -24.68 2.65
C ASP A 400 -16.23 -25.28 1.56
N LEU A 401 -15.09 -24.65 1.25
CA LEU A 401 -14.33 -24.96 0.02
C LEU A 401 -13.24 -26.03 0.18
N LEU A 402 -12.68 -26.19 1.39
CA LEU A 402 -11.53 -27.08 1.64
C LEU A 402 -11.88 -28.56 1.69
N THR A 403 -13.14 -28.91 1.94
CA THR A 403 -13.56 -30.31 2.07
C THR A 403 -13.65 -31.06 0.74
N ASN A 404 -13.57 -30.37 -0.41
CA ASN A 404 -13.98 -30.94 -1.71
C ASN A 404 -12.90 -30.98 -2.81
N TYR A 405 -11.62 -30.63 -2.56
CA TYR A 405 -10.61 -30.61 -3.63
C TYR A 405 -9.18 -31.00 -3.17
N GLU A 406 -8.86 -32.30 -3.18
CA GLU A 406 -7.46 -32.79 -3.11
C GLU A 406 -6.62 -32.39 -4.34
N GLY A 407 -7.25 -32.24 -5.52
CA GLY A 407 -6.53 -32.02 -6.79
C GLY A 407 -5.93 -30.62 -6.98
N VAL A 408 -6.58 -29.55 -6.50
CA VAL A 408 -6.09 -28.16 -6.64
C VAL A 408 -5.04 -27.83 -5.58
N CYS A 409 -5.08 -28.52 -4.43
CA CYS A 409 -4.06 -28.42 -3.38
C CYS A 409 -2.67 -28.94 -3.81
N SER A 410 -2.57 -29.62 -4.96
CA SER A 410 -1.29 -30.01 -5.56
C SER A 410 -0.57 -28.85 -6.29
N VAL A 411 -1.29 -27.79 -6.69
CA VAL A 411 -0.76 -26.68 -7.51
C VAL A 411 -0.81 -25.33 -6.78
N LEU A 412 -1.76 -25.11 -5.87
CA LEU A 412 -1.85 -23.93 -5.02
C LEU A 412 -1.88 -24.30 -3.52
N PRO A 413 -1.22 -23.55 -2.62
CA PRO A 413 -1.31 -23.80 -1.19
C PRO A 413 -2.75 -23.52 -0.71
N CYS A 414 -3.53 -24.58 -0.52
CA CYS A 414 -4.91 -24.52 -0.02
C CYS A 414 -5.01 -23.91 1.39
N SER A 415 -3.92 -23.92 2.16
CA SER A 415 -3.83 -23.26 3.47
C SER A 415 -4.07 -21.75 3.45
N LEU A 416 -3.86 -21.07 2.32
CA LEU A 416 -4.18 -19.64 2.18
C LEU A 416 -5.69 -19.37 1.98
N LEU A 417 -6.48 -20.40 1.67
CA LEU A 417 -7.94 -20.31 1.55
C LEU A 417 -8.66 -20.48 2.89
N ASP A 418 -7.95 -20.93 3.93
CA ASP A 418 -8.48 -20.92 5.29
C ASP A 418 -8.85 -19.48 5.65
N LYS A 419 -10.12 -19.29 6.02
CA LYS A 419 -10.67 -18.00 6.45
C LYS A 419 -9.81 -17.32 7.51
N GLU A 420 -9.31 -18.11 8.45
CA GLU A 420 -8.43 -17.66 9.54
C GLU A 420 -7.06 -17.21 9.03
N VAL A 421 -6.47 -17.94 8.08
CA VAL A 421 -5.17 -17.60 7.48
C VAL A 421 -5.29 -16.34 6.64
N ALA A 422 -6.29 -16.22 5.77
CA ALA A 422 -6.48 -15.02 4.95
C ALA A 422 -6.71 -13.76 5.81
N LEU A 423 -7.53 -13.86 6.85
CA LEU A 423 -7.78 -12.77 7.80
C LEU A 423 -6.51 -12.40 8.59
N PHE A 424 -5.74 -13.40 9.01
CA PHE A 424 -4.47 -13.18 9.66
C PHE A 424 -3.44 -12.52 8.74
N MET A 425 -3.37 -12.91 7.47
CA MET A 425 -2.48 -12.27 6.48
C MET A 425 -2.86 -10.81 6.23
N ALA A 426 -4.15 -10.48 6.17
CA ALA A 426 -4.62 -9.10 6.07
C ALA A 426 -4.17 -8.28 7.28
N TRP A 427 -4.35 -8.82 8.50
CA TRP A 427 -3.88 -8.18 9.72
C TRP A 427 -2.35 -8.06 9.76
N TRP A 428 -1.60 -9.08 9.36
CA TRP A 428 -0.13 -9.07 9.37
C TRP A 428 0.45 -7.95 8.51
N VAL A 429 -0.09 -7.77 7.29
CA VAL A 429 0.30 -6.67 6.39
C VAL A 429 0.11 -5.31 7.08
N LEU A 430 -1.06 -5.09 7.71
CA LEU A 430 -1.32 -3.85 8.46
C LEU A 430 -0.45 -3.71 9.70
N PHE A 431 -0.25 -4.78 10.46
CA PHE A 431 0.53 -4.77 11.69
C PHE A 431 1.98 -4.38 11.42
N VAL A 432 2.62 -5.03 10.45
CA VAL A 432 3.99 -4.72 10.03
C VAL A 432 4.09 -3.31 9.48
N TRP A 433 3.14 -2.90 8.64
CA TRP A 433 3.05 -1.54 8.12
C TRP A 433 2.99 -0.49 9.24
N THR A 434 2.11 -0.69 10.22
CA THR A 434 1.94 0.20 11.37
C THR A 434 3.19 0.26 12.24
N ILE A 435 3.86 -0.87 12.48
CA ILE A 435 5.11 -0.88 13.25
C ILE A 435 6.19 -0.08 12.53
N TYR A 436 6.44 -0.34 11.25
CA TYR A 436 7.48 0.36 10.51
C TYR A 436 7.20 1.86 10.38
N THR A 437 5.96 2.24 10.10
CA THR A 437 5.58 3.66 10.07
C THR A 437 5.77 4.32 11.43
N SER A 438 5.32 3.69 12.52
CA SER A 438 5.43 4.24 13.88
C SER A 438 6.87 4.36 14.37
N VAL A 439 7.69 3.32 14.17
CA VAL A 439 9.12 3.36 14.53
C VAL A 439 9.85 4.44 13.74
N THR A 440 9.57 4.55 12.44
CA THR A 440 10.22 5.55 11.59
C THR A 440 9.79 6.97 12.00
N LEU A 441 8.51 7.19 12.31
CA LEU A 441 8.01 8.47 12.85
C LEU A 441 8.66 8.82 14.20
N ALA A 442 8.83 7.85 15.09
CA ALA A 442 9.52 8.07 16.36
C ALA A 442 10.99 8.49 16.14
N LEU A 443 11.67 7.85 15.19
CA LEU A 443 13.05 8.22 14.82
C LEU A 443 13.15 9.61 14.18
N PHE A 444 12.14 10.05 13.42
CA PHE A 444 12.06 11.45 12.93
C PHE A 444 11.88 12.43 14.09
N ARG A 445 11.02 12.12 15.08
CA ARG A 445 10.82 12.96 16.29
C ARG A 445 12.09 13.13 17.09
N GLN A 446 12.89 12.08 17.17
CA GLN A 446 14.14 12.08 17.93
C GLN A 446 15.31 12.70 17.16
N GLY A 447 15.11 13.10 15.89
CA GLY A 447 16.15 13.70 15.06
C GLY A 447 17.27 12.73 14.63
N ILE A 448 17.06 11.42 14.78
CA ILE A 448 18.04 10.37 14.43
C ILE A 448 18.06 10.17 12.91
N LEU A 449 16.88 10.19 12.28
CA LEU A 449 16.74 10.20 10.83
C LEU A 449 16.63 11.66 10.35
N CYS A 450 17.75 12.23 9.91
CA CYS A 450 17.73 13.56 9.28
C CYS A 450 17.14 13.49 7.87
N VAL A 451 16.20 14.39 7.57
CA VAL A 451 15.69 14.64 6.22
C VAL A 451 16.85 15.21 5.39
N SER A 452 17.44 14.42 4.49
CA SER A 452 18.55 14.82 3.61
C SER A 452 18.15 14.86 2.15
#